data_AF-A0A377E2H0-F1
#
_entry.id   AF-A0A377E2H0-F1
#
_cell.length_a   1.000
_cell.length_b   1.000
_cell.length_c   1.000
_cell.angle_alpha   90.00
_cell.angle_beta   90.00
_cell.angle_gamma   90.00
#
_symmetry.space_group_name_H-M   'P 1'
#
loop_
_entity.id
_entity.type
_entity.pdbx_description
1 polymer ?
#
loop_
_entity_poly.entity_id
_entity_poly.type
_entity_poly.pdbx_seq_one_letter_code
_entity_poly.pdbx_strand_id
1 'polypeptide(L)'
;MSGAFAASLRAWSDRKALPALLWQHRMDEPIGVYTEMKEDDVGLYVRGRLLIDDDPLAKRAHAHMKAGSLTGLSIGYVLKDWEYDRSKEAFLLKEIDPLGSQPGDVPV
;
A
#
# COMPACT_ATOMS: atom_id res chain seq x y z
N MET A 1 8.85 4.07 16.41
CA MET A 1 8.11 2.88 16.86
C MET A 1 7.86 2.08 15.59
N SER A 2 8.69 1.06 15.36
CA SER A 2 8.65 0.21 14.19
C SER A 2 8.05 -1.14 14.56
N GLY A 3 7.43 -1.82 13.60
CA GLY A 3 6.95 -3.20 13.75
C GLY A 3 5.48 -3.40 13.42
N ALA A 4 4.71 -2.32 13.20
CA ALA A 4 3.28 -2.43 12.89
C ALA A 4 3.01 -3.13 11.55
N PHE A 5 3.98 -3.10 10.63
CA PHE A 5 3.89 -3.74 9.32
C PHE A 5 4.74 -5.02 9.21
N ALA A 6 5.51 -5.37 10.25
CA ALA A 6 6.48 -6.48 10.17
C ALA A 6 5.84 -7.81 9.79
N ALA A 7 4.65 -8.13 10.34
CA ALA A 7 3.90 -9.32 10.00
C ALA A 7 3.46 -9.34 8.53
N SER A 8 2.89 -8.24 8.03
CA SER A 8 2.44 -8.11 6.63
C SER A 8 3.60 -8.17 5.64
N LEU A 9 4.72 -7.51 5.95
CA LEU A 9 5.93 -7.54 5.13
C LEU A 9 6.50 -8.96 5.03
N ARG A 10 6.55 -9.68 6.15
CA ARG A 10 6.96 -11.09 6.17
C ARG A 10 6.05 -11.95 5.30
N ALA A 11 4.73 -11.79 5.44
CA ALA A 11 3.75 -12.54 4.65
C ALA A 11 3.92 -12.30 3.14
N TRP A 12 4.21 -11.08 2.70
CA TRP A 12 4.51 -10.77 1.30
C TRP A 12 5.85 -11.34 0.83
N SER A 13 6.89 -11.26 1.67
CA SER A 13 8.21 -11.84 1.40
C SER A 13 8.13 -13.36 1.23
N ASP A 14 7.40 -14.06 2.10
CA ASP A 14 7.24 -15.53 2.03
C ASP A 14 6.55 -15.95 0.72
N ARG A 15 5.65 -15.11 0.19
CA ARG A 15 4.99 -15.28 -1.12
C ARG A 15 5.86 -14.90 -2.31
N LYS A 16 7.03 -14.27 -2.09
CA LYS A 16 7.87 -13.68 -3.14
C LYS A 16 7.09 -12.73 -4.05
N ALA A 17 6.18 -11.95 -3.47
CA ALA A 17 5.27 -11.07 -4.18
C ALA A 17 5.10 -9.74 -3.44
N LEU A 18 4.50 -8.76 -4.12
CA LEU A 18 4.08 -7.48 -3.55
C LEU A 18 2.60 -7.24 -3.88
N PRO A 19 1.89 -6.40 -3.11
CA PRO A 19 0.50 -6.06 -3.42
C PRO A 19 0.39 -5.36 -4.79
N ALA A 20 -0.81 -5.35 -5.35
CA ALA A 20 -1.07 -4.61 -6.59
C ALA A 20 -1.01 -3.09 -6.36
N LEU A 21 -0.48 -2.35 -7.33
CA LEU A 21 -0.56 -0.88 -7.35
C LEU A 21 -1.82 -0.48 -8.12
N LEU A 22 -2.87 -0.13 -7.39
CA LEU A 22 -4.23 0.04 -7.91
C LEU A 22 -4.61 1.51 -8.10
N TRP A 23 -5.51 1.77 -9.06
CA TRP A 23 -6.19 3.04 -9.17
C TRP A 23 -7.37 3.13 -8.18
N GLN A 24 -7.35 4.11 -7.28
CA GLN A 24 -8.51 4.47 -6.42
C GLN A 24 -9.18 3.26 -5.71
N HIS A 25 -8.37 2.33 -5.19
CA HIS A 25 -8.85 1.09 -4.53
C HIS A 25 -9.67 0.14 -5.40
N ARG A 26 -9.61 0.29 -6.73
CA ARG A 26 -10.26 -0.61 -7.68
C ARG A 26 -9.34 -1.78 -8.01
N MET A 27 -9.72 -2.98 -7.53
CA MET A 27 -8.93 -4.21 -7.70
C MET A 27 -8.78 -4.65 -9.15
N ASP A 28 -9.73 -4.25 -10.01
CA ASP A 28 -9.76 -4.51 -11.45
C ASP A 28 -8.93 -3.50 -12.27
N GLU A 29 -8.34 -2.49 -11.64
CA GLU A 29 -7.66 -1.36 -12.30
C GLU A 29 -6.21 -1.19 -11.79
N PRO A 30 -5.31 -2.16 -12.03
CA PRO A 30 -3.89 -2.00 -11.73
C PRO A 30 -3.25 -0.97 -12.68
N ILE A 31 -2.41 -0.09 -12.13
CA ILE A 31 -1.74 0.98 -12.90
C ILE A 31 -0.21 0.85 -12.91
N GLY A 32 0.31 -0.19 -12.28
CA GLY A 32 1.75 -0.38 -12.16
C GLY A 32 2.13 -1.53 -11.24
N VAL A 33 3.40 -1.53 -10.85
CA VAL A 33 3.97 -2.55 -9.95
C VAL A 33 4.82 -1.88 -8.88
N TYR A 34 4.72 -2.40 -7.65
CA TYR A 34 5.72 -2.12 -6.63
C TYR A 34 7.00 -2.94 -6.93
N THR A 35 8.15 -2.36 -6.59
CA THR A 35 9.48 -2.94 -6.74
C THR A 35 10.20 -3.07 -5.39
N GLU A 36 9.75 -2.33 -4.37
CA GLU A 36 10.30 -2.37 -3.01
C GLU A 36 9.18 -2.05 -2.02
N MET A 37 9.15 -2.77 -0.90
CA MET A 37 8.26 -2.50 0.22
C MET A 37 9.00 -2.90 1.50
N LYS A 38 9.17 -1.96 2.43
CA LYS A 38 9.90 -2.18 3.68
C LYS A 38 9.39 -1.24 4.77
N GLU A 39 9.66 -1.57 6.03
CA GLU A 39 9.43 -0.69 7.16
C GLU A 39 10.77 -0.15 7.63
N ASP A 40 10.82 1.15 7.93
CA ASP A 40 11.95 1.82 8.55
C ASP A 40 11.51 2.58 9.81
N ASP A 41 12.41 3.38 10.41
CA ASP A 41 12.14 4.11 11.64
C ASP A 41 11.07 5.21 11.48
N VAL A 42 10.72 5.59 10.24
CA VAL A 42 9.66 6.56 9.91
C VAL A 42 8.32 5.85 9.70
N GLY A 43 8.32 4.71 9.00
CA GLY A 43 7.13 3.90 8.79
C GLY A 43 7.24 2.99 7.56
N LEU A 44 6.11 2.72 6.91
CA LEU A 44 6.07 1.92 5.69
C LEU A 44 6.59 2.71 4.47
N TYR A 45 7.68 2.23 3.89
CA TYR A 45 8.24 2.71 2.63
C TYR A 45 7.83 1.79 1.47
N VAL A 46 7.40 2.40 0.36
CA VAL A 46 7.12 1.71 -0.90
C VAL A 46 7.83 2.40 -2.07
N ARG A 47 8.28 1.60 -3.04
CA ARG A 47 8.78 2.06 -4.34
C ARG A 47 8.09 1.26 -5.43
N GLY A 48 7.75 1.91 -6.53
CA GLY A 48 7.16 1.25 -7.69
C GLY A 48 7.32 2.05 -8.96
N ARG A 49 6.73 1.54 -10.04
CA ARG A 49 6.65 2.18 -11.34
C ARG A 49 5.25 2.04 -11.93
N LEU A 50 4.83 3.07 -12.66
CA LEU A 50 3.59 3.05 -13.45
C LEU A 50 3.86 2.48 -14.85
N LEU A 51 2.87 1.80 -15.44
CA LEU A 51 2.94 1.29 -16.82
C LEU A 51 2.53 2.37 -17.85
N ILE A 52 3.22 3.51 -17.84
CA ILE A 52 2.81 4.74 -18.56
C ILE A 52 2.73 4.55 -20.08
N ASP A 53 3.59 3.70 -20.65
CA ASP A 53 3.67 3.50 -22.10
C ASP A 53 2.70 2.41 -22.60
N ASP A 54 2.27 1.53 -21.71
CA ASP A 54 1.51 0.32 -22.05
C ASP A 54 0.04 0.38 -21.58
N ASP A 55 -0.27 1.22 -20.59
CA ASP A 55 -1.61 1.34 -20.01
C ASP A 55 -2.13 2.81 -20.06
N PRO A 56 -3.24 3.06 -20.79
CA PRO A 56 -3.89 4.37 -20.82
C PRO A 56 -4.29 4.91 -19.44
N LEU A 57 -4.68 4.04 -18.50
CA LEU A 57 -5.05 4.46 -17.16
C LEU A 57 -3.83 4.91 -16.35
N ALA A 58 -2.75 4.14 -16.35
CA ALA A 58 -1.47 4.55 -15.78
C ALA A 58 -0.95 5.87 -16.37
N LYS A 59 -1.08 6.05 -17.70
CA LYS A 59 -0.70 7.30 -18.38
C LYS A 59 -1.53 8.49 -17.89
N ARG A 60 -2.85 8.31 -17.75
CA ARG A 60 -3.75 9.32 -17.19
C ARG A 60 -3.38 9.66 -15.75
N ALA A 61 -3.15 8.65 -14.91
CA ALA A 61 -2.75 8.84 -13.51
C ALA A 61 -1.46 9.67 -13.41
N HIS A 62 -0.42 9.31 -14.19
CA HIS A 62 0.84 10.03 -14.23
C HIS A 62 0.67 11.50 -14.70
N ALA A 63 -0.20 11.76 -15.68
CA ALA A 63 -0.51 13.12 -16.10
C ALA A 63 -1.15 13.96 -14.97
N HIS A 64 -2.10 13.38 -14.22
CA HIS A 64 -2.69 14.04 -13.06
C HIS A 64 -1.70 14.25 -11.91
N MET A 65 -0.74 13.34 -11.71
CA MET A 65 0.34 13.53 -10.75
C MET A 65 1.21 14.73 -11.13
N LYS A 66 1.62 14.82 -12.39
CA LYS A 66 2.40 15.96 -12.91
C LYS A 66 1.65 17.29 -12.81
N ALA A 67 0.34 17.27 -13.05
CA ALA A 67 -0.51 18.45 -12.93
C ALA A 67 -0.85 18.82 -11.47
N GLY A 68 -0.54 17.96 -10.50
CA GLY A 68 -0.87 18.18 -9.09
C GLY A 68 -2.34 17.97 -8.73
N SER A 69 -3.17 17.40 -9.62
CA SER A 69 -4.55 17.03 -9.30
C SER A 69 -4.65 15.64 -8.63
N LEU A 70 -3.58 14.85 -8.70
CA LEU A 70 -3.38 13.63 -7.91
C LEU A 70 -2.11 13.78 -7.08
N THR A 71 -2.25 13.96 -5.77
CA THR A 71 -1.15 14.44 -4.91
C THR A 71 -0.67 13.44 -3.87
N GLY A 72 -1.36 12.31 -3.69
CA GLY A 72 -1.07 11.39 -2.61
C GLY A 72 -1.45 9.95 -2.92
N LEU A 73 -0.92 9.06 -2.08
CA LEU A 73 -1.25 7.65 -2.05
C LEU A 73 -2.16 7.39 -0.85
N SER A 74 -3.30 6.76 -1.10
CA SER A 74 -4.20 6.30 -0.03
C SER A 74 -3.91 4.83 0.24
N ILE A 75 -3.71 4.49 1.52
CA ILE A 75 -3.51 3.11 1.98
C ILE A 75 -4.58 2.84 3.03
N GLY A 76 -5.51 1.94 2.71
CA GLY A 76 -6.40 1.38 3.72
C GLY A 76 -5.65 0.36 4.57
N TYR A 77 -6.15 0.02 5.76
CA TYR A 77 -5.57 -1.03 6.59
C TYR A 77 -6.62 -1.71 7.48
N VAL A 78 -6.31 -2.91 7.93
CA VAL A 78 -7.08 -3.68 8.91
C VAL A 78 -6.28 -3.73 10.21
N LEU A 79 -6.93 -3.42 11.33
CA LEU A 79 -6.32 -3.53 12.65
C LEU A 79 -6.24 -5.00 13.09
N LYS A 80 -5.05 -5.44 13.49
CA LYS A 80 -4.83 -6.79 14.06
C LYS A 80 -4.58 -6.71 15.56
N ASP A 81 -3.75 -5.78 16.00
CA ASP A 81 -3.50 -5.49 17.41
C ASP A 81 -3.42 -3.97 17.63
N TRP A 82 -4.09 -3.51 18.69
CA TRP A 82 -4.16 -2.09 19.05
C TRP A 82 -4.56 -1.93 20.53
N GLU A 83 -4.23 -0.78 21.10
CA GLU A 83 -4.73 -0.36 22.41
C GLU A 83 -5.02 1.14 22.43
N TYR A 84 -5.83 1.60 23.38
CA TYR A 84 -6.07 3.02 23.60
C TYR A 84 -5.15 3.53 24.70
N ASP A 85 -4.20 4.39 24.35
CA ASP A 85 -3.31 5.07 25.29
C ASP A 85 -4.03 6.29 25.87
N ARG A 86 -4.58 6.13 27.08
CA ARG A 86 -5.30 7.19 27.79
C ARG A 86 -4.45 8.41 28.09
N SER A 87 -3.13 8.26 28.20
CA SER A 87 -2.24 9.39 28.48
C SER A 87 -2.01 10.28 27.27
N LYS A 88 -2.13 9.70 26.07
CA LYS A 88 -1.97 10.39 24.78
C LYS A 88 -3.29 10.70 24.09
N GLU A 89 -4.40 10.24 24.69
CA GLU A 89 -5.75 10.29 24.09
C GLU A 89 -5.77 9.77 22.65
N ALA A 90 -5.02 8.69 22.40
CA ALA A 90 -4.78 8.17 21.05
C ALA A 90 -4.79 6.64 21.00
N PHE A 91 -5.14 6.10 19.85
CA PHE A 91 -4.99 4.68 19.56
C PHE A 91 -3.54 4.38 19.19
N LEU A 92 -2.93 3.43 19.89
CA LEU A 92 -1.66 2.84 19.54
C LEU A 92 -1.91 1.61 18.68
N LEU A 93 -1.50 1.67 17.41
CA LEU A 93 -1.65 0.57 16.47
C LEU A 93 -0.37 -0.27 16.51
N LYS A 94 -0.46 -1.50 17.02
CA LYS A 94 0.69 -2.39 17.24
C LYS A 94 0.92 -3.33 16.07
N GLU A 95 -0.15 -3.75 15.41
CA GLU A 95 -0.10 -4.57 14.20
C GLU A 95 -1.25 -4.20 13.28
N ILE A 96 -0.92 -3.88 12.03
CA ILE A 96 -1.89 -3.56 10.98
C ILE A 96 -1.53 -4.22 9.66
N ASP A 97 -2.54 -4.53 8.88
CA ASP A 97 -2.38 -5.11 7.55
C ASP A 97 -2.93 -4.16 6.46
N PRO A 98 -2.11 -3.63 5.54
CA PRO A 98 -2.59 -2.74 4.49
C PRO A 98 -3.67 -3.39 3.61
N LEU A 99 -4.83 -2.76 3.42
CA LEU A 99 -5.87 -3.21 2.49
C LEU A 99 -5.29 -3.31 1.06
N GLY A 100 -5.55 -4.42 0.40
CA GLY A 100 -4.80 -4.87 -0.80
C GLY A 100 -3.70 -5.91 -0.49
N SER A 101 -3.49 -6.25 0.79
CA SER A 101 -2.63 -7.34 1.28
C SER A 101 -3.20 -8.76 1.06
N GLN A 102 -4.52 -8.86 0.88
CA GLN A 102 -5.25 -10.12 0.75
C GLN A 102 -5.34 -10.51 -0.74
N PRO A 103 -4.96 -11.73 -1.13
CA PRO A 103 -5.18 -12.21 -2.48
C PRO A 103 -6.66 -12.52 -2.64
N GLY A 104 -7.36 -11.65 -3.36
CA GLY A 104 -8.69 -11.90 -3.89
C GLY A 104 -8.65 -11.68 -5.39
N ASP A 105 -8.65 -12.78 -6.13
CA ASP A 105 -9.11 -12.93 -7.51
C ASP A 105 -8.68 -11.84 -8.50
N VAL A 106 -7.45 -11.92 -9.00
CA VAL A 106 -7.18 -11.46 -10.37
C VAL A 106 -7.52 -12.66 -11.27
N PRO A 107 -8.65 -12.64 -12.01
CA PRO A 107 -8.86 -13.66 -13.03
C PRO A 107 -7.76 -13.48 -14.09
N VAL A 108 -7.07 -14.58 -14.36
CA VAL A 108 -6.20 -14.75 -15.53
C VAL A 108 -6.93 -14.45 -16.83
#